data_AF-A0A8X6QZB8-F1
#
_entry.id   AF-A0A8X6QZB8-F1
#
_cell.length_a   1.000
_cell.length_b   1.000
_cell.length_c   1.000
_cell.angle_alpha   90.00
_cell.angle_beta   90.00
_cell.angle_gamma   90.00
#
_symmetry.space_group_name_H-M   'P 1'
#
loop_
_entity.id
_entity.type
_entity.pdbx_description
1 polymer ?
#
loop_
_entity_poly.entity_id
_entity_poly.type
_entity_poly.pdbx_seq_one_letter_code
_entity_poly.pdbx_strand_id
1 'polypeptide(L)'
;MWPTLLFLLQGVAGSWEEWWTYDGISGPDFWGLLNPEWSFCTKGRRQSPIDLNPSVLLYDPHLKNIHIDKFRLLGKKIGFGLD
;
A
#
# COMPACT_ATOMS: atom_id res chain seq x y z
N MET A 1 42.72 1.41 -30.44
CA MET A 1 41.42 1.00 -31.00
C MET A 1 40.97 -0.22 -30.19
N TRP A 2 40.33 -0.07 -29.03
CA TRP A 2 38.91 0.24 -28.91
C TRP A 2 38.59 0.72 -27.47
N PRO A 3 38.39 2.03 -27.21
CA PRO A 3 37.95 2.51 -25.90
C PRO A 3 36.44 2.87 -25.87
N THR A 4 35.60 2.25 -26.70
CA THR A 4 34.18 2.65 -26.86
C THR A 4 33.17 1.64 -26.34
N LEU A 5 33.58 0.61 -25.58
CA LEU A 5 32.65 -0.37 -25.01
C LEU A 5 32.52 -0.25 -23.48
N LEU A 6 32.38 0.98 -22.99
CA LEU A 6 32.00 1.27 -21.62
C LEU A 6 30.94 2.36 -21.69
N PHE A 7 29.82 2.14 -21.01
CA PHE A 7 28.56 2.90 -21.04
C PHE A 7 27.73 2.58 -22.29
N LEU A 8 26.57 1.93 -22.20
CA LEU A 8 25.46 2.21 -21.28
C LEU A 8 24.72 0.92 -20.89
N LEU A 9 25.15 0.23 -19.84
CA LEU A 9 24.22 -0.49 -18.98
C LEU A 9 23.72 0.54 -17.94
N GLN A 10 22.93 1.51 -18.39
CA GLN A 10 22.05 2.19 -17.43
C GLN A 10 21.01 1.14 -17.04
N GLY A 11 21.30 0.43 -15.95
CA GLY A 11 20.29 -0.41 -15.31
C GLY A 11 19.09 0.49 -15.06
N VAL A 12 17.96 0.13 -15.67
CA VAL A 12 16.69 0.78 -15.36
C VAL A 12 16.46 0.55 -13.87
N ALA A 13 16.51 1.61 -13.08
CA ALA A 13 16.07 1.57 -11.70
C ALA A 13 14.54 1.37 -11.73
N GLY A 14 14.09 0.12 -11.71
CA GLY A 14 12.68 -0.18 -11.50
C GLY A 14 12.31 0.22 -10.08
N SER A 15 11.31 1.08 -9.90
CA SER A 15 10.76 1.42 -8.59
C SER A 15 9.79 0.31 -8.21
N TRP A 16 10.10 -0.52 -7.21
CA TRP A 16 9.20 -1.57 -6.72
C TRP A 16 7.82 -1.01 -6.35
N GLU A 17 7.77 0.27 -5.97
CA GLU A 17 6.58 1.06 -5.63
C GLU A 17 5.53 1.14 -6.75
N GLU A 18 5.88 0.86 -8.00
CA GLU A 18 4.98 0.91 -9.17
C GLU A 18 4.45 -0.48 -9.59
N TRP A 19 4.91 -1.56 -8.95
CA TRP A 19 4.66 -2.94 -9.42
C TRP A 19 3.45 -3.63 -8.81
N TRP A 20 2.64 -2.93 -8.03
CA TRP A 20 1.44 -3.48 -7.44
C TRP A 20 0.20 -3.06 -8.22
N THR A 21 -0.78 -3.95 -8.30
CA THR A 21 -2.07 -3.71 -8.94
C THR A 21 -3.18 -4.29 -8.06
N TYR A 22 -4.45 -3.98 -8.37
CA TYR A 22 -5.59 -4.65 -7.75
C TYR A 22 -5.97 -5.98 -8.42
N ASP A 23 -5.49 -6.21 -9.65
CA ASP A 23 -5.81 -7.37 -10.46
C ASP A 23 -4.56 -8.08 -11.00
N GLY A 24 -4.71 -9.35 -11.40
CA GLY A 24 -3.65 -10.11 -12.06
C GLY A 24 -2.50 -10.54 -11.15
N ILE A 25 -1.33 -10.80 -11.74
CA ILE A 25 -0.18 -11.42 -11.04
C ILE A 25 0.49 -10.50 -10.00
N SER A 26 0.28 -9.20 -10.11
CA SER A 26 0.70 -8.17 -9.15
C SER A 26 -0.43 -7.77 -8.20
N GLY A 27 -1.51 -8.56 -8.15
CA GLY A 27 -2.68 -8.36 -7.32
C GLY A 27 -2.44 -8.55 -5.81
N PRO A 28 -3.44 -8.22 -4.98
CA PRO A 28 -3.33 -8.21 -3.52
C PRO A 28 -2.89 -9.53 -2.91
N ASP A 29 -3.28 -10.65 -3.51
CA ASP A 29 -2.87 -12.00 -3.10
C ASP A 29 -1.35 -12.18 -3.09
N PHE A 30 -0.62 -11.37 -3.87
CA PHE A 30 0.83 -11.49 -4.07
C PHE A 30 1.64 -10.30 -3.56
N TRP A 31 1.04 -9.21 -3.06
CA TRP A 31 1.78 -7.99 -2.67
C TRP A 31 2.94 -8.26 -1.71
N GLY A 32 2.77 -9.15 -0.73
CA GLY A 32 3.82 -9.48 0.23
C GLY A 32 5.00 -10.29 -0.33
N LEU A 33 4.90 -10.74 -1.59
CA LEU A 33 5.97 -11.42 -2.33
C LEU A 33 6.68 -10.50 -3.33
N LEU A 34 6.06 -9.38 -3.73
CA LEU A 34 6.61 -8.45 -4.71
C LEU A 34 7.81 -7.68 -4.17
N ASN A 35 7.73 -7.23 -2.92
CA ASN A 35 8.77 -6.46 -2.24
C ASN A 35 8.98 -7.03 -0.82
N PRO A 36 10.22 -7.35 -0.41
CA PRO A 36 10.50 -7.82 0.95
C PRO A 36 9.95 -6.91 2.06
N GLU A 37 9.93 -5.60 1.84
CA GLU A 37 9.40 -4.60 2.79
C GLU A 37 7.88 -4.69 2.95
N TRP A 38 7.17 -5.33 2.02
CA TRP A 38 5.71 -5.51 2.05
C TRP A 38 5.29 -6.86 2.63
N SER A 39 6.21 -7.62 3.21
CA SER A 39 5.95 -8.99 3.69
C SER A 39 4.77 -9.11 4.66
N PHE A 40 4.38 -8.04 5.36
CA PHE A 40 3.20 -8.00 6.22
C PHE A 40 1.87 -8.14 5.48
N CYS A 41 1.80 -7.81 4.18
CA CYS A 41 0.59 -8.01 3.38
C CYS A 41 0.19 -9.49 3.32
N THR A 42 1.15 -10.41 3.39
CA THR A 42 0.90 -11.85 3.40
C THR A 42 1.07 -12.48 4.79
N LYS A 43 2.09 -12.06 5.56
CA LYS A 43 2.43 -12.67 6.86
C LYS A 43 1.71 -12.03 8.05
N GLY A 44 1.15 -10.83 7.88
CA GLY A 44 0.47 -10.08 8.92
C GLY A 44 -0.82 -10.77 9.34
N ARG A 45 -1.04 -10.90 10.66
CA ARG A 45 -2.26 -11.53 11.22
C ARG A 45 -3.36 -10.53 11.59
N ARG A 46 -3.13 -9.25 11.31
CA ARG A 46 -3.99 -8.12 11.66
C ARG A 46 -4.00 -7.13 10.49
N GLN A 47 -4.48 -7.59 9.33
CA GLN A 47 -4.59 -6.79 8.12
C GLN A 47 -6.03 -6.26 7.99
N SER A 48 -6.17 -5.18 7.22
CA SER A 48 -7.45 -4.59 6.85
C SER A 48 -7.67 -4.79 5.33
N PRO A 49 -8.93 -4.77 4.84
CA PRO A 49 -10.17 -4.67 5.60
C PRO A 49 -10.54 -5.96 6.36
N ILE A 50 -11.44 -5.83 7.33
CA ILE A 50 -12.12 -6.97 7.98
C ILE A 50 -13.63 -6.81 7.86
N ASP A 51 -14.37 -7.90 7.97
CA ASP A 51 -15.82 -7.84 8.11
C ASP A 51 -16.22 -7.42 9.53
N LEU A 52 -17.13 -6.46 9.63
CA LEU A 52 -17.65 -5.95 10.90
C LEU A 52 -19.07 -6.49 11.12
N ASN A 53 -19.16 -7.72 11.61
CA ASN A 53 -20.44 -8.34 11.93
C ASN A 53 -21.01 -7.79 13.27
N PRO A 54 -22.13 -7.03 13.24
CA PRO A 54 -22.67 -6.40 14.45
C PRO A 54 -23.11 -7.40 15.54
N SER A 55 -23.42 -8.65 15.18
CA SER A 55 -23.86 -9.68 16.14
C SER A 55 -22.77 -10.17 17.09
N VAL A 56 -21.49 -9.93 16.76
CA VAL A 56 -20.33 -10.39 17.54
C VAL A 56 -19.48 -9.23 18.07
N LEU A 57 -19.92 -7.99 17.87
CA LEU A 57 -19.22 -6.82 18.41
C LEU A 57 -19.36 -6.75 19.94
N LEU A 58 -18.25 -6.49 20.62
CA LEU A 58 -18.26 -6.17 22.04
C LEU A 58 -18.57 -4.69 22.22
N TYR A 59 -19.64 -4.39 22.96
CA TYR A 59 -19.90 -3.03 23.43
C TYR A 59 -19.03 -2.71 24.65
N ASP A 60 -18.26 -1.62 24.58
CA ASP A 60 -17.49 -1.11 25.71
C ASP A 60 -18.05 0.26 26.16
N PRO A 61 -18.70 0.34 27.35
CA PRO A 61 -19.25 1.60 27.86
C PRO A 61 -18.18 2.63 28.27
N HIS A 62 -16.91 2.23 28.40
CA HIS A 62 -15.81 3.13 28.73
C HIS A 62 -15.19 3.79 27.49
N LEU A 63 -15.58 3.35 26.29
CA LEU A 63 -15.10 3.95 25.07
C LEU A 63 -15.61 5.40 24.96
N LYS A 64 -14.67 6.34 24.88
CA LYS A 64 -15.01 7.76 24.78
C LYS A 64 -15.61 8.06 23.42
N ASN A 65 -16.56 8.99 23.39
CA ASN A 65 -17.04 9.56 22.13
C ASN A 65 -15.87 10.15 21.33
N ILE A 66 -15.93 10.00 20.01
CA ILE A 66 -14.92 10.57 19.11
C ILE A 66 -15.10 12.09 19.12
N HIS A 67 -14.06 12.80 19.53
CA HIS A 67 -13.97 14.25 19.40
C HIS A 67 -13.38 14.59 18.03
N ILE A 68 -14.13 15.30 17.19
CA ILE A 68 -13.71 15.68 15.84
C ILE A 68 -13.56 17.20 15.78
N ASP A 69 -12.32 17.66 15.78
CA ASP A 69 -12.01 19.06 15.51
C ASP A 69 -11.99 19.31 14.00
N LYS A 70 -12.69 20.36 13.55
CA LYS A 70 -12.78 20.70 12.12
C LYS A 70 -12.01 21.97 11.84
N PHE A 71 -11.01 21.86 10.98
CA PHE A 71 -10.25 23.00 10.45
C PHE A 71 -10.30 22.97 8.93
N ARG A 72 -10.52 24.13 8.30
CA ARG A 72 -10.47 24.24 6.85
C ARG A 72 -9.02 24.43 6.41
N LEU A 73 -8.53 23.50 5.62
CA LEU A 73 -7.20 23.54 5.02
C LEU A 73 -7.33 23.61 3.49
N LEU A 74 -6.33 24.19 2.83
CA LEU A 74 -6.23 24.09 1.37
C LEU A 74 -5.72 22.70 1.02
N GLY A 75 -6.59 21.84 0.49
CA GLY A 75 -6.22 20.52 -0.01
C GLY A 75 -5.80 20.56 -1.47
N LYS A 76 -4.78 19.78 -1.84
CA LYS A 76 -4.42 19.50 -3.23
C LYS A 76 -4.85 18.08 -3.57
N LYS A 77 -5.71 17.90 -4.57
CA LYS A 77 -6.02 16.58 -5.13
C LYS A 77 -4.87 16.15 -6.04
N ILE A 78 -4.33 14.96 -5.80
CA ILE A 78 -3.30 14.32 -6.63
C ILE A 78 -3.82 12.94 -7.00
N GLY A 79 -3.74 12.59 -8.29
CA GLY A 79 -4.05 11.24 -8.77
C GLY A 79 -2.80 10.38 -8.69
N PHE A 80 -2.91 9.22 -8.04
CA PHE A 80 -1.82 8.26 -7.93
C PHE A 80 -1.94 7.08 -8.91
N GLY A 81 -3.04 7.02 -9.68
CA GLY A 81 -3.21 6.13 -10.83
C GLY A 81 -3.30 4.65 -10.50
N LEU A 82 -4.53 4.14 -10.30
CA LEU A 82 -4.88 2.70 -10.24
C LEU A 82 -6.31 2.44 -10.75
N ASP A 83 -6.98 3.50 -11.18
CA ASP A 83 -8.30 3.55 -11.83
C ASP A 83 -8.13 4.15 -13.23
#